data_AF-A0A497JIJ0-F1
#
_entry.id   AF-A0A497JIJ0-F1
#
_cell.length_a   1.000
_cell.length_b   1.000
_cell.length_c   1.000
_cell.angle_alpha   90.00
_cell.angle_beta   90.00
_cell.angle_gamma   90.00
#
_symmetry.space_group_name_H-M   'P 1'
#
loop_
_entity.id
_entity.type
_entity.pdbx_description
1 polymer ?
#
loop_
_entity_poly.entity_id
_entity_poly.type
_entity_poly.pdbx_seq_one_letter_code
_entity_poly.pdbx_strand_id
1 'polypeptide(L)'
;MKFKVIIPIILIVVCICLITIFVFFHGSPRIPKAIIVDNLYLDELSPSGENIPFVNETRKLLEDVGVKVDYVGVRDVTLEVYQNLVRYNLVILRVHSGLLVGEEAVCFFTSEPLRENLGKYSEWFSKGYLANATLELRDGTKKHYIGVTPDFIRNCLNGKFENSTIIAMGCNSLESYSMARAFVDHRKALVYIGWTHDVTVDYTDNATLELLKRFFQKNQTVKEAIKGLKDSVTQAVLEYYPNRAANLCPKEIIEQLLEKKSSFISDFMDVFSWVLLISLSASNWFDSCYRRLFRKF
;
A
#
# COMPACT_ATOMS: atom_id res chain seq x y z
N MET A 1 -1.50 -49.86 25.10
CA MET A 1 -1.22 -48.62 25.87
C MET A 1 -0.59 -47.48 25.05
N LYS A 2 0.37 -47.73 24.14
CA LYS A 2 1.12 -46.66 23.44
C LYS A 2 0.30 -45.77 22.49
N PHE A 3 -0.67 -46.32 21.75
CA PHE A 3 -1.49 -45.55 20.79
C PHE A 3 -2.44 -44.52 21.43
N LYS A 4 -2.89 -44.74 22.68
CA LYS A 4 -3.77 -43.80 23.40
C LYS A 4 -3.10 -42.46 23.70
N VAL A 5 -1.76 -42.43 23.74
CA VAL A 5 -0.96 -41.24 24.03
C VAL A 5 -0.42 -40.61 22.75
N ILE A 6 -0.08 -41.42 21.76
CA ILE A 6 0.53 -40.94 20.50
C ILE A 6 -0.46 -40.15 19.64
N ILE A 7 -1.71 -40.59 19.51
CA ILE A 7 -2.73 -39.92 18.69
C ILE A 7 -3.03 -38.49 19.17
N PRO A 8 -3.31 -38.24 20.47
CA PRO A 8 -3.54 -36.87 20.95
C PRO A 8 -2.30 -35.99 20.84
N ILE A 9 -1.08 -36.52 21.00
CA ILE A 9 0.16 -35.76 20.79
C ILE A 9 0.29 -35.30 19.33
N ILE A 10 0.04 -36.18 18.36
CA ILE A 10 0.09 -35.83 16.93
C ILE A 10 -0.95 -34.74 16.61
N LEU A 11 -2.16 -34.86 17.16
CA LEU A 11 -3.23 -33.87 16.99
C LEU A 11 -2.86 -32.50 17.56
N ILE A 12 -2.25 -32.47 18.76
CA ILE A 12 -1.76 -31.22 19.37
C ILE A 12 -0.66 -30.59 18.51
N VAL A 13 0.30 -31.39 18.01
CA VAL A 13 1.37 -30.90 17.13
C VAL A 13 0.81 -30.33 15.83
N VAL A 14 -0.15 -31.02 15.19
CA VAL A 14 -0.82 -30.53 13.98
C VAL A 14 -1.59 -29.23 14.27
N CYS A 15 -2.30 -29.13 15.40
CA CYS A 15 -2.96 -27.88 15.81
C CYS A 15 -1.96 -26.74 16.02
N ILE A 16 -0.83 -26.99 16.70
CA ILE A 16 0.21 -25.99 16.90
C ILE A 16 0.81 -25.56 15.56
N CYS A 17 1.10 -26.50 14.65
CA CYS A 17 1.58 -26.18 13.30
C CYS A 17 0.56 -25.38 12.49
N LEU A 18 -0.73 -25.71 12.57
CA LEU A 18 -1.78 -24.95 11.91
C LEU A 18 -1.94 -23.55 12.50
N ILE A 19 -1.85 -23.39 13.83
CA ILE A 19 -1.90 -22.10 14.51
C ILE A 19 -0.67 -21.26 14.16
N THR A 20 0.53 -21.85 14.15
CA THR A 20 1.75 -21.11 13.80
C THR A 20 1.76 -20.71 12.33
N ILE A 21 1.38 -21.60 11.41
CA ILE A 21 1.16 -21.26 10.00
C ILE A 21 0.09 -20.17 9.90
N PHE A 22 -1.03 -20.29 10.59
CA PHE A 22 -2.11 -19.30 10.56
C PHE A 22 -1.65 -17.92 11.06
N VAL A 23 -1.01 -17.84 12.22
CA VAL A 23 -0.47 -16.60 12.80
C VAL A 23 0.60 -15.99 11.90
N PHE A 24 1.46 -16.83 11.30
CA PHE A 24 2.56 -16.40 10.44
C PHE A 24 2.08 -15.90 9.08
N PHE A 25 1.06 -16.54 8.50
CA PHE A 25 0.50 -16.15 7.20
C PHE A 25 -0.55 -15.03 7.30
N HIS A 26 -1.26 -14.86 8.43
CA HIS A 26 -2.42 -13.95 8.51
C HIS A 26 -2.25 -12.74 9.45
N GLY A 27 -1.21 -12.71 10.30
CA GLY A 27 -0.69 -11.48 10.92
C GLY A 27 -1.50 -10.90 12.09
N SER A 28 -0.77 -10.45 13.11
CA SER A 28 -1.28 -9.65 14.24
C SER A 28 -2.01 -8.37 13.77
N PRO A 29 -2.90 -7.75 14.57
CA PRO A 29 -3.59 -6.52 14.18
C PRO A 29 -2.59 -5.47 13.69
N ARG A 30 -2.64 -5.17 12.39
CA ARG A 30 -1.69 -4.23 11.80
C ARG A 30 -2.12 -2.83 12.20
N ILE A 31 -1.31 -2.18 13.04
CA ILE A 31 -1.35 -0.73 13.23
C ILE A 31 -1.37 -0.11 11.83
N PRO A 32 -2.30 0.79 11.50
CA PRO A 32 -2.35 1.43 10.19
C PRO A 32 -0.99 2.05 9.85
N LYS A 33 -0.53 1.82 8.61
CA LYS A 33 0.77 2.33 8.16
C LYS A 33 0.61 3.28 6.99
N ALA A 34 1.35 4.38 7.06
CA ALA A 34 1.58 5.27 5.95
C ALA A 34 3.04 5.19 5.48
N ILE A 35 3.28 5.50 4.22
CA ILE A 35 4.62 5.73 3.67
C ILE A 35 4.66 7.06 2.93
N ILE A 36 5.72 7.83 3.17
CA ILE A 36 6.10 8.96 2.33
C ILE A 36 7.31 8.53 1.51
N VAL A 37 7.16 8.52 0.19
CA VAL A 37 8.21 8.19 -0.77
C VAL A 37 8.66 9.50 -1.39
N ASP A 38 9.87 9.96 -1.06
CA ASP A 38 10.35 11.30 -1.41
C ASP A 38 11.62 11.24 -2.25
N ASN A 39 11.54 11.68 -3.51
CA ASN A 39 12.72 11.90 -4.34
C ASN A 39 12.70 13.24 -5.09
N LEU A 40 11.99 14.25 -4.59
CA LEU A 40 11.93 15.54 -5.30
C LEU A 40 13.31 16.20 -5.43
N TYR A 41 14.23 16.02 -4.48
CA TYR A 41 15.58 16.59 -4.59
C TYR A 41 16.47 15.94 -5.67
N LEU A 42 15.97 14.99 -6.49
CA LEU A 42 16.69 14.56 -7.71
C LEU A 42 16.95 15.74 -8.67
N ASP A 43 16.13 16.80 -8.59
CA ASP A 43 16.32 18.04 -9.34
C ASP A 43 17.36 18.99 -8.74
N GLU A 44 17.96 18.63 -7.61
CA GLU A 44 18.95 19.41 -6.84
C GLU A 44 18.44 20.76 -6.29
N LEU A 45 17.12 20.95 -6.26
CA LEU A 45 16.47 22.22 -5.94
C LEU A 45 15.35 22.07 -4.92
N SER A 46 14.53 21.05 -5.07
CA SER A 46 13.32 20.85 -4.27
C SER A 46 13.68 20.39 -2.86
N PRO A 47 13.13 21.02 -1.81
CA PRO A 47 13.38 20.58 -0.44
C PRO A 47 12.96 19.10 -0.28
N SER A 48 13.79 18.30 0.38
CA SER A 48 13.50 16.89 0.69
C SER A 48 14.18 16.50 2.00
N GLY A 49 13.77 15.40 2.61
CA GLY A 49 14.31 14.91 3.87
C GLY A 49 13.32 14.99 5.02
N GLU A 50 13.59 14.25 6.09
CA GLU A 50 12.66 14.13 7.21
C GLU A 50 12.35 15.46 7.91
N ASN A 51 13.29 16.41 7.85
CA ASN A 51 13.18 17.66 8.57
C ASN A 51 12.42 18.76 7.81
N ILE A 52 11.99 18.52 6.57
CA ILE A 52 11.22 19.53 5.84
C ILE A 52 9.83 19.70 6.48
N PRO A 53 9.23 20.90 6.43
CA PRO A 53 7.93 21.17 7.04
C PRO A 53 6.84 20.17 6.64
N PHE A 54 6.75 19.84 5.35
CA PHE A 54 5.77 18.88 4.83
C PHE A 54 5.85 17.51 5.52
N VAL A 55 7.05 16.91 5.59
CA VAL A 55 7.24 15.57 6.16
C VAL A 55 6.97 15.58 7.66
N ASN A 56 7.49 16.57 8.38
CA ASN A 56 7.29 16.70 9.81
C ASN A 56 5.82 16.91 10.19
N GLU A 57 5.11 17.83 9.51
CA GLU A 57 3.69 18.07 9.79
C GLU A 57 2.81 16.88 9.41
N THR A 58 3.10 16.23 8.28
CA THR A 58 2.39 15.02 7.85
C THR A 58 2.57 13.89 8.87
N ARG A 59 3.81 13.65 9.31
CA ARG A 59 4.13 12.62 10.32
C ARG A 59 3.38 12.89 11.61
N LYS A 60 3.49 14.11 12.15
CA LYS A 60 2.79 14.51 13.37
C LYS A 60 1.29 14.30 13.26
N LEU A 61 0.68 14.78 12.18
CA LEU A 61 -0.76 14.66 11.94
C LEU A 61 -1.25 13.20 11.93
N LEU A 62 -0.51 12.32 11.24
CA LEU A 62 -0.86 10.92 11.10
C LEU A 62 -0.58 10.12 12.39
N GLU A 63 0.52 10.40 13.07
CA GLU A 63 0.88 9.76 14.33
C GLU A 63 -0.09 10.15 15.47
N ASP A 64 -0.56 11.40 15.50
CA ASP A 64 -1.57 11.88 16.45
C ASP A 64 -2.90 11.08 16.34
N VAL A 65 -3.18 10.48 15.17
CA VAL A 65 -4.34 9.61 14.94
C VAL A 65 -3.99 8.11 14.92
N GLY A 66 -2.79 7.74 15.40
CA GLY A 66 -2.37 6.35 15.59
C GLY A 66 -1.88 5.64 14.31
N VAL A 67 -1.55 6.38 13.26
CA VAL A 67 -0.97 5.84 12.01
C VAL A 67 0.55 5.93 12.10
N LYS A 68 1.24 4.80 11.93
CA LYS A 68 2.72 4.80 11.85
C LYS A 68 3.16 5.28 10.47
N VAL A 69 4.10 6.21 10.42
CA VAL A 69 4.62 6.76 9.16
C VAL A 69 6.05 6.31 8.90
N ASP A 70 6.26 5.56 7.82
CA ASP A 70 7.59 5.26 7.28
C ASP A 70 7.98 6.36 6.26
N TYR A 71 9.26 6.71 6.18
CA TYR A 71 9.80 7.66 5.21
C TYR A 71 10.89 7.00 4.38
N VAL A 72 10.84 7.18 3.06
CA VAL A 72 11.88 6.75 2.11
C VAL A 72 12.47 8.00 1.48
N GLY A 73 13.78 8.17 1.70
CA GLY A 73 14.49 9.36 1.25
C GLY A 73 14.96 9.30 -0.21
N VAL A 74 15.51 10.44 -0.64
CA VAL A 74 15.82 10.75 -2.04
C VAL A 74 16.66 9.70 -2.76
N ARG A 75 17.55 8.99 -2.07
CA ARG A 75 18.42 7.99 -2.70
C ARG A 75 17.86 6.57 -2.63
N ASP A 76 16.83 6.35 -1.82
CA ASP A 76 16.35 5.02 -1.43
C ASP A 76 15.02 4.67 -2.11
N VAL A 77 14.49 5.54 -2.98
CA VAL A 77 13.28 5.25 -3.78
C VAL A 77 13.63 4.26 -4.90
N THR A 78 13.60 2.96 -4.59
CA THR A 78 13.92 1.88 -5.53
C THR A 78 12.66 1.21 -6.09
N LEU A 79 12.83 0.38 -7.12
CA LEU A 79 11.80 -0.52 -7.62
C LEU A 79 11.26 -1.41 -6.50
N GLU A 80 12.10 -1.88 -5.58
CA GLU A 80 11.66 -2.69 -4.43
C GLU A 80 10.70 -1.91 -3.51
N VAL A 81 10.95 -0.61 -3.29
CA VAL A 81 10.01 0.25 -2.55
C VAL A 81 8.66 0.27 -3.25
N TYR A 82 8.64 0.51 -4.57
CA TYR A 82 7.39 0.46 -5.35
C TYR A 82 6.72 -0.91 -5.26
N GLN A 83 7.46 -2.01 -5.40
CA GLN A 83 6.90 -3.36 -5.33
C GLN A 83 6.21 -3.64 -3.99
N ASN A 84 6.64 -2.98 -2.91
CA ASN A 84 6.15 -3.22 -1.56
C ASN A 84 5.12 -2.19 -1.06
N LEU A 85 4.65 -1.27 -1.91
CA LEU A 85 3.66 -0.25 -1.53
C LEU A 85 2.36 -0.83 -0.98
N VAL A 86 1.97 -2.04 -1.41
CA VAL A 86 0.74 -2.72 -0.97
C VAL A 86 0.69 -3.03 0.52
N ARG A 87 1.80 -2.83 1.25
CA ARG A 87 1.89 -2.99 2.71
C ARG A 87 1.33 -1.81 3.50
N TYR A 88 1.00 -0.70 2.82
CA TYR A 88 0.60 0.56 3.43
C TYR A 88 -0.88 0.88 3.17
N ASN A 89 -1.55 1.48 4.15
CA ASN A 89 -2.92 1.97 4.07
C ASN A 89 -2.98 3.40 3.52
N LEU A 90 -1.88 4.16 3.62
CA LEU A 90 -1.72 5.45 2.99
C LEU A 90 -0.36 5.50 2.30
N VAL A 91 -0.37 5.79 1.00
CA VAL A 91 0.86 5.95 0.20
C VAL A 91 0.90 7.39 -0.29
N ILE A 92 1.92 8.13 0.12
CA ILE A 92 2.19 9.51 -0.33
C ILE A 92 3.42 9.45 -1.24
N LEU A 93 3.19 9.55 -2.55
CA LEU A 93 4.22 9.56 -3.57
C LEU A 93 4.65 11.01 -3.84
N ARG A 94 5.61 11.49 -3.05
CA ARG A 94 6.29 12.78 -3.23
C ARG A 94 7.48 12.62 -4.19
N VAL A 95 7.17 12.19 -5.41
CA VAL A 95 8.17 11.79 -6.39
C VAL A 95 8.03 12.58 -7.68
N HIS A 96 9.14 12.72 -8.41
CA HIS A 96 9.10 13.20 -9.78
C HIS A 96 8.23 12.27 -10.64
N SER A 97 7.53 12.86 -11.59
CA SER A 97 6.69 12.15 -12.55
C SER A 97 6.84 12.78 -13.92
N GLY A 98 6.66 11.98 -14.96
CA GLY A 98 6.85 12.44 -16.34
C GLY A 98 5.94 11.69 -17.29
N LEU A 99 5.51 12.38 -18.35
CA LEU A 99 4.71 11.80 -19.40
C LEU A 99 5.55 10.87 -20.27
N LEU A 100 4.99 9.71 -20.57
CA LEU A 100 5.59 8.74 -21.47
C LEU A 100 5.44 9.27 -22.91
N VAL A 101 6.57 9.50 -23.57
CA VAL A 101 6.58 10.04 -24.93
C VAL A 101 5.89 9.06 -25.88
N GLY A 102 4.84 9.52 -26.56
CA GLY A 102 4.05 8.70 -27.50
C GLY A 102 2.92 7.92 -26.84
N GLU A 103 2.72 8.06 -25.53
CA GLU A 103 1.62 7.43 -24.79
C GLU A 103 0.90 8.46 -23.92
N GLU A 104 -0.43 8.37 -23.81
CA GLU A 104 -1.17 9.11 -22.80
C GLU A 104 -1.02 8.41 -21.44
N ALA A 105 0.18 8.43 -20.87
CA ALA A 105 0.48 7.80 -19.60
C ALA A 105 1.59 8.54 -18.86
N VAL A 106 1.55 8.47 -17.53
CA VAL A 106 2.57 9.04 -16.65
C VAL A 106 3.40 7.92 -16.06
N CYS A 107 4.69 8.16 -15.85
CA CYS A 107 5.57 7.29 -15.08
C CYS A 107 6.03 8.00 -13.80
N PHE A 108 6.31 7.23 -12.76
CA PHE A 108 6.92 7.75 -11.53
C PHE A 108 8.41 7.43 -11.49
N PHE A 109 9.21 8.40 -11.09
CA PHE A 109 10.65 8.25 -11.03
C PHE A 109 11.02 7.37 -9.83
N THR A 110 11.94 6.45 -10.06
CA THR A 110 12.79 5.91 -9.00
C THR A 110 14.03 6.80 -8.86
N SER A 111 14.83 6.52 -7.84
CA SER A 111 16.17 7.08 -7.66
C SER A 111 17.27 6.18 -8.23
N GLU A 112 16.92 5.06 -8.87
CA GLU A 112 17.86 4.16 -9.52
C GLU A 112 18.32 4.76 -10.87
N PRO A 113 19.64 4.98 -11.06
CA PRO A 113 20.17 5.46 -12.33
C PRO A 113 19.92 4.45 -13.44
N LEU A 114 19.43 4.92 -14.59
CA LEU A 114 19.08 4.05 -15.71
C LEU A 114 20.29 3.24 -16.21
N ARG A 115 21.40 3.94 -16.48
CA ARG A 115 22.60 3.37 -17.12
C ARG A 115 23.18 2.17 -16.36
N GLU A 116 23.14 2.22 -15.04
CA GLU A 116 23.68 1.18 -14.15
C GLU A 116 22.79 -0.07 -14.12
N ASN A 117 21.52 0.05 -14.52
CA ASN A 117 20.50 -0.96 -14.31
C ASN A 117 19.86 -1.50 -15.61
N LEU A 118 20.23 -0.97 -16.78
CA LEU A 118 19.71 -1.41 -18.09
C LEU A 118 19.86 -2.92 -18.33
N GLY A 119 21.02 -3.49 -18.03
CA GLY A 119 21.25 -4.93 -18.20
C GLY A 119 20.41 -5.76 -17.23
N LYS A 120 20.36 -5.34 -15.96
CA LYS A 120 19.67 -6.01 -14.86
C LYS A 120 18.16 -6.12 -15.11
N TYR A 121 17.54 -5.08 -15.63
CA TYR A 121 16.09 -5.03 -15.85
C TYR A 121 15.68 -5.02 -17.34
N SER A 122 16.55 -5.50 -18.22
CA SER A 122 16.32 -5.51 -19.68
C SER A 122 14.97 -6.14 -20.07
N GLU A 123 14.59 -7.24 -19.42
CA GLU A 123 13.28 -7.88 -19.63
C GLU A 123 12.11 -6.95 -19.25
N TRP A 124 12.21 -6.23 -18.14
CA TRP A 124 11.14 -5.34 -17.67
C TRP A 124 11.00 -4.11 -18.56
N PHE A 125 12.10 -3.59 -19.11
CA PHE A 125 12.05 -2.59 -20.18
C PHE A 125 11.37 -3.14 -21.44
N SER A 126 11.71 -4.37 -21.88
CA SER A 126 11.09 -4.97 -23.06
C SER A 126 9.59 -5.21 -22.91
N LYS A 127 9.12 -5.41 -21.68
CA LYS A 127 7.70 -5.60 -21.32
C LYS A 127 6.95 -4.28 -21.10
N GLY A 128 7.60 -3.13 -21.24
CA GLY A 128 6.98 -1.81 -20.99
C GLY A 128 6.69 -1.52 -19.53
N TYR A 129 7.22 -2.31 -18.59
CA TYR A 129 7.05 -2.06 -17.16
C TYR A 129 7.88 -0.86 -16.71
N LEU A 130 9.05 -0.70 -17.32
CA LEU A 130 9.97 0.39 -17.01
C LEU A 130 10.13 1.31 -18.21
N ALA A 131 10.37 2.60 -17.93
CA ALA A 131 10.66 3.61 -18.94
C ALA A 131 11.93 4.39 -18.59
N ASN A 132 12.52 5.03 -19.61
CA ASN A 132 13.60 6.01 -19.40
C ASN A 132 12.99 7.32 -18.89
N ALA A 133 13.07 7.54 -17.58
CA ALA A 133 12.62 8.78 -16.96
C ALA A 133 13.75 9.81 -17.04
N THR A 134 13.56 10.85 -17.84
CA THR A 134 14.58 11.90 -18.05
C THR A 134 14.22 13.13 -17.23
N LEU A 135 15.15 13.55 -16.36
CA LEU A 135 15.07 14.78 -15.58
C LEU A 135 16.08 15.79 -16.14
N GLU A 136 15.61 16.96 -16.53
CA GLU A 136 16.46 18.06 -16.98
C GLU A 136 16.69 19.03 -15.81
N LEU A 137 17.96 19.25 -15.47
CA LEU A 137 18.37 20.19 -14.43
C LEU A 137 18.43 21.61 -14.95
N ARG A 138 18.53 22.60 -14.04
CA ARG A 138 18.59 24.03 -14.39
C ARG A 138 19.76 24.42 -15.28
N ASP A 139 20.86 23.70 -15.22
CA ASP A 139 22.04 23.91 -16.06
C ASP A 139 21.93 23.25 -17.45
N GLY A 140 20.78 22.62 -17.75
CA GLY A 140 20.53 21.87 -18.99
C GLY A 140 21.05 20.42 -18.94
N THR A 141 21.67 20.00 -17.84
CA THR A 141 22.13 18.61 -17.67
C THR A 141 20.93 17.66 -17.62
N LYS A 142 20.96 16.63 -18.46
CA LYS A 142 19.94 15.57 -18.46
C LYS A 142 20.42 14.37 -17.65
N LYS A 143 19.64 14.01 -16.62
CA LYS A 143 19.83 12.80 -15.83
C LYS A 143 18.75 11.78 -16.19
N HIS A 144 19.15 10.51 -16.20
CA HIS A 144 18.28 9.40 -16.60
C HIS A 144 18.11 8.42 -15.44
N TYR A 145 16.87 8.18 -15.06
CA TYR A 145 16.47 7.28 -14.00
C TYR A 145 15.53 6.21 -14.55
N ILE A 146 15.30 5.16 -13.77
CA ILE A 146 14.23 4.22 -14.06
C ILE A 146 12.89 4.88 -13.70
N GLY A 147 11.96 4.92 -14.64
CA GLY A 147 10.55 5.27 -14.40
C GLY A 147 9.69 4.03 -14.30
N VAL A 148 8.78 3.96 -13.31
CA VAL A 148 7.76 2.91 -13.21
C VAL A 148 6.51 3.33 -13.99
N THR A 149 6.09 2.48 -14.93
CA THR A 149 4.90 2.75 -15.76
C THR A 149 3.63 2.22 -15.08
N PRO A 150 2.43 2.53 -15.60
CA PRO A 150 1.21 1.88 -15.14
C PRO A 150 1.27 0.34 -15.22
N ASP A 151 2.00 -0.22 -16.19
CA ASP A 151 2.13 -1.68 -16.33
C ASP A 151 3.02 -2.30 -15.26
N PHE A 152 4.02 -1.58 -14.75
CA PHE A 152 4.73 -2.02 -13.55
C PHE A 152 3.79 -2.09 -12.35
N ILE A 153 2.96 -1.06 -12.15
CA ILE A 153 1.99 -1.07 -11.05
C ILE A 153 1.01 -2.24 -11.20
N ARG A 154 0.56 -2.57 -12.42
CA ARG A 154 -0.33 -3.71 -12.65
C ARG A 154 0.34 -5.05 -12.35
N ASN A 155 1.59 -5.24 -12.78
CA ASN A 155 2.18 -6.57 -12.89
C ASN A 155 3.28 -6.87 -11.85
N CYS A 156 3.89 -5.85 -11.24
CA CYS A 156 5.14 -6.03 -10.50
C CYS A 156 5.07 -5.85 -8.98
N LEU A 157 4.03 -5.19 -8.43
CA LEU A 157 3.92 -5.12 -6.96
C LEU A 157 3.65 -6.50 -6.32
N ASN A 158 3.97 -6.63 -5.04
CA ASN A 158 3.90 -7.87 -4.25
C ASN A 158 2.55 -8.04 -3.54
N GLY A 159 1.43 -8.09 -4.27
CA GLY A 159 0.10 -8.36 -3.69
C GLY A 159 -1.04 -7.46 -4.18
N LYS A 160 -1.99 -7.11 -3.33
CA LYS A 160 -3.02 -6.11 -3.64
C LYS A 160 -3.14 -5.18 -2.45
N PHE A 161 -3.49 -3.93 -2.70
CA PHE A 161 -3.80 -2.99 -1.64
C PHE A 161 -5.03 -3.46 -0.86
N GLU A 162 -5.02 -3.19 0.43
CA GLU A 162 -6.14 -3.44 1.32
C GLU A 162 -6.54 -2.13 1.99
N ASN A 163 -7.66 -1.58 1.52
CA ASN A 163 -8.20 -0.31 2.02
C ASN A 163 -7.19 0.85 1.95
N SER A 164 -6.40 0.91 0.87
CA SER A 164 -5.32 1.90 0.76
C SER A 164 -5.73 3.13 -0.03
N THR A 165 -5.35 4.31 0.47
CA THR A 165 -5.41 5.60 -0.23
C THR A 165 -4.05 5.91 -0.83
N ILE A 166 -4.02 6.26 -2.12
CA ILE A 166 -2.80 6.67 -2.83
C ILE A 166 -2.90 8.17 -3.11
N ILE A 167 -1.90 8.94 -2.74
CA ILE A 167 -1.76 10.36 -3.05
C ILE A 167 -0.50 10.52 -3.90
N ALA A 168 -0.68 10.83 -5.18
CA ALA A 168 0.39 11.08 -6.12
C ALA A 168 0.61 12.59 -6.27
N MET A 169 1.73 13.07 -5.75
CA MET A 169 2.01 14.50 -5.64
C MET A 169 2.71 15.09 -6.87
N GLY A 170 3.18 14.23 -7.79
CA GLY A 170 3.89 14.64 -9.00
C GLY A 170 2.97 15.21 -10.09
N CYS A 171 3.58 15.97 -11.00
CA CYS A 171 2.95 16.54 -12.20
C CYS A 171 2.20 15.49 -13.03
N ASN A 172 1.03 15.87 -13.56
CA ASN A 172 0.22 15.07 -14.49
C ASN A 172 -0.15 13.66 -13.95
N SER A 173 -0.09 13.48 -12.63
CA SER A 173 -0.29 12.17 -12.00
C SER A 173 -1.71 11.62 -12.19
N LEU A 174 -2.67 12.42 -12.67
CA LEU A 174 -4.03 12.00 -13.00
C LEU A 174 -4.42 12.21 -14.48
N GLU A 175 -3.54 12.72 -15.35
CA GLU A 175 -3.92 13.21 -16.69
C GLU A 175 -4.75 12.22 -17.53
N SER A 176 -4.30 10.98 -17.69
CA SER A 176 -5.00 9.96 -18.50
C SER A 176 -5.75 8.90 -17.70
N TYR A 177 -5.81 9.05 -16.37
CA TYR A 177 -6.25 8.03 -15.42
C TYR A 177 -5.53 6.67 -15.54
N SER A 178 -4.53 6.50 -16.41
CA SER A 178 -3.88 5.20 -16.67
C SER A 178 -3.20 4.65 -15.42
N MET A 179 -2.43 5.51 -14.74
CA MET A 179 -1.77 5.22 -13.48
C MET A 179 -2.80 5.00 -12.35
N ALA A 180 -3.80 5.87 -12.24
CA ALA A 180 -4.88 5.72 -11.26
C ALA A 180 -5.62 4.38 -11.40
N ARG A 181 -5.96 3.98 -12.62
CA ARG A 181 -6.57 2.68 -12.93
C ARG A 181 -5.65 1.51 -12.59
N ALA A 182 -4.34 1.64 -12.81
CA ALA A 182 -3.38 0.63 -12.39
C ALA A 182 -3.45 0.41 -10.86
N PHE A 183 -3.42 1.47 -10.06
CA PHE A 183 -3.54 1.36 -8.59
C PHE A 183 -4.91 0.86 -8.13
N VAL A 184 -6.00 1.44 -8.64
CA VAL A 184 -7.35 1.17 -8.15
C VAL A 184 -7.94 -0.11 -8.75
N ASP A 185 -8.03 -0.20 -10.08
CA ASP A 185 -8.79 -1.27 -10.73
C ASP A 185 -8.04 -2.60 -10.68
N HIS A 186 -6.72 -2.56 -10.89
CA HIS A 186 -5.90 -3.77 -10.93
C HIS A 186 -5.34 -4.11 -9.55
N ARG A 187 -4.90 -3.11 -8.78
CA ARG A 187 -4.25 -3.32 -7.47
C ARG A 187 -5.15 -3.08 -6.26
N LYS A 188 -6.42 -2.71 -6.47
CA LYS A 188 -7.47 -2.64 -5.43
C LYS A 188 -7.23 -1.57 -4.36
N ALA A 189 -6.48 -0.51 -4.68
CA ALA A 189 -6.51 0.70 -3.87
C ALA A 189 -7.95 1.27 -3.84
N LEU A 190 -8.36 1.87 -2.72
CA LEU A 190 -9.70 2.45 -2.57
C LEU A 190 -9.87 3.70 -3.43
N VAL A 191 -8.86 4.55 -3.37
CA VAL A 191 -8.84 5.85 -4.02
C VAL A 191 -7.42 6.22 -4.39
N TYR A 192 -7.29 6.83 -5.54
CA TYR A 192 -6.08 7.46 -6.02
C TYR A 192 -6.38 8.96 -6.18
N ILE A 193 -5.56 9.80 -5.57
CA ILE A 193 -5.67 11.25 -5.61
C ILE A 193 -4.42 11.77 -6.32
N GLY A 194 -4.58 12.67 -7.29
CA GLY A 194 -3.47 13.17 -8.09
C GLY A 194 -3.77 14.49 -8.78
N TRP A 195 -2.76 15.03 -9.44
CA TRP A 195 -2.81 16.32 -10.13
C TRP A 195 -3.19 16.17 -11.59
N THR A 196 -4.06 17.05 -12.08
CA THR A 196 -4.46 17.06 -13.49
C THR A 196 -3.31 17.44 -14.42
N HIS A 197 -2.45 18.39 -14.01
CA HIS A 197 -1.38 18.96 -14.83
C HIS A 197 -0.08 19.15 -14.03
N ASP A 198 0.88 19.89 -14.56
CA ASP A 198 2.09 20.31 -13.86
C ASP A 198 1.76 21.06 -12.56
N VAL A 199 2.52 20.80 -11.50
CA VAL A 199 2.34 21.42 -10.19
C VAL A 199 3.68 21.86 -9.62
N THR A 200 3.67 22.99 -8.93
CA THR A 200 4.84 23.54 -8.23
C THR A 200 5.00 22.90 -6.85
N VAL A 201 6.25 22.76 -6.42
CA VAL A 201 6.64 22.02 -5.21
C VAL A 201 5.94 22.55 -3.95
N ASP A 202 5.93 23.88 -3.76
CA ASP A 202 5.30 24.49 -2.60
C ASP A 202 3.79 24.28 -2.58
N TYR A 203 3.14 24.29 -3.76
CA TYR A 203 1.69 24.09 -3.84
C TYR A 203 1.31 22.63 -3.64
N THR A 204 2.06 21.67 -4.19
CA THR A 204 1.76 20.24 -4.00
C THR A 204 1.91 19.81 -2.53
N ASP A 205 2.95 20.29 -1.85
CA ASP A 205 3.16 20.04 -0.42
C ASP A 205 2.05 20.66 0.43
N ASN A 206 1.75 21.96 0.22
CA ASN A 206 0.71 22.66 0.99
C ASN A 206 -0.69 22.09 0.75
N ALA A 207 -1.04 21.80 -0.51
CA ALA A 207 -2.33 21.21 -0.85
C ALA A 207 -2.47 19.81 -0.27
N THR A 208 -1.44 18.96 -0.36
CA THR A 208 -1.48 17.61 0.22
C THR A 208 -1.61 17.67 1.73
N LEU A 209 -0.91 18.58 2.40
CA LEU A 209 -1.04 18.77 3.84
C LEU A 209 -2.44 19.25 4.25
N GLU A 210 -3.03 20.19 3.52
CA GLU A 210 -4.39 20.66 3.75
C GLU A 210 -5.43 19.55 3.48
N LEU A 211 -5.22 18.73 2.43
CA LEU A 211 -6.00 17.51 2.18
C LEU A 211 -5.94 16.58 3.40
N LEU A 212 -4.75 16.28 3.92
CA LEU A 212 -4.59 15.39 5.08
C LEU A 212 -5.26 15.97 6.34
N LYS A 213 -5.14 17.28 6.60
CA LYS A 213 -5.82 17.98 7.70
C LYS A 213 -7.35 17.84 7.58
N ARG A 214 -7.89 18.12 6.39
CA ARG A 214 -9.33 17.99 6.11
C ARG A 214 -9.82 16.56 6.22
N PHE A 215 -9.09 15.63 5.64
CA PHE A 215 -9.47 14.23 5.60
C PHE A 215 -9.38 13.64 7.00
N PHE A 216 -8.21 13.58 7.62
CA PHE A 216 -8.01 12.86 8.89
C PHE A 216 -8.46 13.63 10.14
N GLN A 217 -8.23 14.95 10.24
CA GLN A 217 -8.58 15.69 11.46
C GLN A 217 -10.04 16.16 11.47
N LYS A 218 -10.58 16.55 10.30
CA LYS A 218 -11.97 17.02 10.18
C LYS A 218 -12.94 15.94 9.73
N ASN A 219 -12.47 14.72 9.47
CA ASN A 219 -13.24 13.58 8.98
C ASN A 219 -14.11 13.94 7.75
N GLN A 220 -13.57 14.78 6.85
CA GLN A 220 -14.25 15.14 5.62
C GLN A 220 -14.19 13.99 4.61
N THR A 221 -15.17 13.96 3.70
CA THR A 221 -15.13 13.05 2.56
C THR A 221 -14.00 13.41 1.59
N VAL A 222 -13.56 12.48 0.74
CA VAL A 222 -12.55 12.75 -0.30
C VAL A 222 -12.91 13.99 -1.11
N LYS A 223 -14.16 14.08 -1.60
CA LYS A 223 -14.64 15.19 -2.43
C LYS A 223 -14.59 16.54 -1.70
N GLU A 224 -14.92 16.57 -0.42
CA GLU A 224 -14.86 17.78 0.39
C GLU A 224 -13.41 18.18 0.69
N ALA A 225 -12.57 17.20 1.02
CA ALA A 225 -11.19 17.43 1.42
C ALA A 225 -10.36 18.03 0.27
N ILE A 226 -10.54 17.54 -0.97
CA ILE A 226 -9.83 18.07 -2.15
C ILE A 226 -10.41 19.39 -2.68
N LYS A 227 -11.60 19.82 -2.20
CA LYS A 227 -12.32 20.95 -2.78
C LYS A 227 -11.49 22.24 -2.71
N GLY A 228 -11.26 22.84 -3.88
CA GLY A 228 -10.55 24.11 -4.01
C GLY A 228 -9.03 24.01 -3.83
N LEU A 229 -8.47 22.81 -3.72
CA LEU A 229 -7.03 22.60 -3.73
C LEU A 229 -6.54 22.69 -5.18
N LYS A 230 -5.81 23.76 -5.49
CA LYS A 230 -5.28 24.04 -6.81
C LYS A 230 -3.93 24.75 -6.71
N ASP A 231 -3.11 24.54 -7.72
CA ASP A 231 -1.93 25.35 -7.97
C ASP A 231 -2.36 26.66 -8.64
N SER A 232 -2.04 27.81 -8.04
CA SER A 232 -2.44 29.09 -8.60
C SER A 232 -1.57 29.57 -9.76
N VAL A 233 -0.40 28.97 -9.95
CA VAL A 233 0.56 29.26 -11.03
C VAL A 233 0.18 28.46 -12.28
N THR A 234 0.04 27.14 -12.14
CA THR A 234 -0.20 26.24 -13.28
C THR A 234 -1.68 25.99 -13.55
N GLN A 235 -2.56 26.40 -12.63
CA GLN A 235 -4.00 26.06 -12.62
C GLN A 235 -4.28 24.56 -12.48
N ALA A 236 -3.28 23.73 -12.18
CA ALA A 236 -3.50 22.32 -11.88
C ALA A 236 -4.42 22.18 -10.67
N VAL A 237 -5.33 21.22 -10.73
CA VAL A 237 -6.26 20.91 -9.63
C VAL A 237 -6.00 19.51 -9.12
N LEU A 238 -6.23 19.32 -7.82
CA LEU A 238 -6.15 18.00 -7.22
C LEU A 238 -7.49 17.30 -7.41
N GLU A 239 -7.47 16.13 -8.04
CA GLU A 239 -8.65 15.31 -8.34
C GLU A 239 -8.45 13.88 -7.82
N TYR A 240 -9.49 13.05 -7.95
CA TYR A 240 -9.46 11.67 -7.48
C TYR A 240 -10.12 10.69 -8.45
N TYR A 241 -9.73 9.43 -8.31
CA TYR A 241 -10.31 8.29 -9.00
C TYR A 241 -10.51 7.15 -8.01
N PRO A 242 -11.62 6.39 -8.08
CA PRO A 242 -12.76 6.55 -8.99
C PRO A 242 -13.84 7.47 -8.41
N ASN A 243 -14.81 7.92 -9.22
CA ASN A 243 -15.91 8.78 -8.77
C ASN A 243 -16.69 8.25 -7.54
N ARG A 244 -16.82 6.92 -7.42
CA ARG A 244 -17.46 6.28 -6.25
C ARG A 244 -16.73 6.52 -4.92
N ALA A 245 -15.46 6.94 -4.96
CA ALA A 245 -14.69 7.28 -3.77
C ALA A 245 -15.05 8.65 -3.18
N ALA A 246 -15.89 9.44 -3.85
CA ALA A 246 -16.25 10.80 -3.46
C ALA A 246 -16.63 10.96 -1.99
N ASN A 247 -17.44 10.01 -1.50
CA ASN A 247 -18.03 10.06 -0.16
C ASN A 247 -17.21 9.29 0.88
N LEU A 248 -16.09 8.66 0.51
CA LEU A 248 -15.25 7.96 1.48
C LEU A 248 -14.70 8.96 2.50
N CYS A 249 -14.79 8.63 3.78
CA CYS A 249 -14.14 9.36 4.87
C CYS A 249 -13.25 8.43 5.70
N PRO A 250 -12.29 8.97 6.49
CA PRO A 250 -11.41 8.11 7.29
C PRO A 250 -12.15 7.21 8.26
N LYS A 251 -13.24 7.69 8.87
CA LYS A 251 -14.05 6.89 9.80
C LYS A 251 -14.57 5.61 9.14
N GLU A 252 -15.15 5.71 7.94
CA GLU A 252 -15.65 4.54 7.19
C GLU A 252 -14.52 3.59 6.80
N ILE A 253 -13.35 4.11 6.42
CA ILE A 253 -12.17 3.29 6.11
C ILE A 253 -11.71 2.52 7.35
N ILE A 254 -11.67 3.19 8.51
CA ILE A 254 -11.32 2.58 9.79
C ILE A 254 -12.36 1.54 10.19
N GLU A 255 -13.65 1.83 10.06
CA GLU A 255 -14.74 0.88 10.34
C GLU A 255 -14.63 -0.36 9.45
N GLN A 256 -14.40 -0.21 8.15
CA GLN A 256 -14.16 -1.34 7.24
C GLN A 256 -12.93 -2.18 7.63
N LEU A 257 -11.86 -1.53 8.10
CA LEU A 257 -10.68 -2.24 8.62
C LEU A 257 -11.01 -3.01 9.91
N LEU A 258 -11.81 -2.44 10.81
CA LEU A 258 -12.23 -3.08 12.05
C LEU A 258 -13.22 -4.22 11.81
N GLU A 259 -14.18 -4.07 10.89
CA GLU A 259 -15.15 -5.11 10.51
C GLU A 259 -14.47 -6.30 9.84
N LYS A 260 -13.54 -6.04 8.91
CA LYS A 260 -12.72 -7.10 8.28
C LYS A 260 -11.90 -7.85 9.32
N LYS A 261 -11.40 -7.15 10.34
CA LYS A 261 -10.70 -7.76 11.48
C LYS A 261 -11.65 -8.59 12.35
N SER A 262 -12.86 -8.10 12.63
CA SER A 262 -13.85 -8.80 13.46
C SER A 262 -14.33 -10.10 12.81
N SER A 263 -14.74 -10.03 11.54
CA SER A 263 -15.12 -11.20 10.73
C SER A 263 -13.99 -12.22 10.63
N PHE A 264 -12.75 -11.76 10.50
CA PHE A 264 -11.59 -12.65 10.55
C PHE A 264 -11.43 -13.37 11.90
N ILE A 265 -11.63 -12.67 13.02
CA ILE A 265 -11.55 -13.29 14.36
C ILE A 265 -12.67 -14.33 14.54
N SER A 266 -13.89 -14.05 14.06
CA SER A 266 -14.98 -15.02 14.12
C SER A 266 -14.69 -16.26 13.27
N ASP A 267 -14.22 -16.09 12.04
CA ASP A 267 -13.87 -17.22 11.16
C ASP A 267 -12.79 -18.11 11.78
N PHE A 268 -11.78 -17.48 12.43
CA PHE A 268 -10.75 -18.22 13.15
C PHE A 268 -11.30 -19.00 14.36
N MET A 269 -12.17 -18.36 15.14
CA MET A 269 -12.82 -18.97 16.31
C MET A 269 -13.68 -20.17 15.91
N ASP A 270 -14.38 -20.09 14.79
CA ASP A 270 -15.18 -21.19 14.26
C ASP A 270 -14.30 -22.36 13.81
N VAL A 271 -13.23 -22.09 13.04
CA VAL A 271 -12.28 -23.14 12.61
C VAL A 271 -11.66 -23.83 13.83
N PHE A 272 -11.25 -23.06 14.83
CA PHE A 272 -10.69 -23.62 16.07
C PHE A 272 -11.71 -24.47 16.83
N SER A 273 -12.96 -24.02 16.92
CA SER A 273 -14.05 -24.75 17.57
C SER A 273 -14.34 -26.09 16.88
N TRP A 274 -14.35 -26.11 15.54
CA TRP A 274 -14.51 -27.34 14.77
C TRP A 274 -13.36 -28.33 14.98
N VAL A 275 -12.12 -27.85 14.98
CA VAL A 275 -10.94 -28.69 15.26
C VAL A 275 -11.00 -29.25 16.69
N LEU A 276 -11.43 -28.44 17.67
CA LEU A 276 -11.61 -28.89 19.04
C LEU A 276 -12.72 -29.95 19.16
N LEU A 277 -13.86 -29.76 18.50
CA LEU A 277 -14.96 -30.72 18.46
C LEU A 277 -14.57 -32.04 17.79
N ILE A 278 -13.80 -32.00 16.70
CA ILE A 278 -13.28 -33.19 16.02
C ILE A 278 -12.31 -33.94 16.94
N SER A 279 -11.44 -33.23 17.67
CA SER A 279 -10.50 -33.86 18.60
C SER A 279 -11.20 -34.49 19.81
N LEU A 280 -12.21 -33.82 20.39
CA LEU A 280 -13.03 -34.34 21.49
C LEU A 280 -13.94 -35.50 21.08
N SER A 281 -14.52 -35.44 19.88
CA SER A 281 -15.34 -36.54 19.34
C SER A 281 -14.49 -37.76 19.01
N ALA A 282 -13.28 -37.56 18.45
CA ALA A 282 -12.31 -38.62 18.25
C ALA A 282 -11.92 -39.25 19.60
N SER A 283 -11.62 -38.47 20.64
CA SER A 283 -11.28 -39.03 21.96
C SER A 283 -12.44 -39.81 22.58
N ASN A 284 -13.67 -39.32 22.48
CA ASN A 284 -14.86 -39.99 23.01
C ASN A 284 -15.22 -41.27 22.23
N TRP A 285 -15.06 -41.25 20.90
CA TRP A 285 -15.26 -42.41 20.04
C TRP A 285 -14.22 -43.51 20.33
N PHE A 286 -12.96 -43.12 20.51
CA PHE A 286 -11.90 -44.04 20.92
C PHE A 286 -12.19 -44.65 22.30
N ASP A 287 -12.71 -43.88 23.26
CA ASP A 287 -13.02 -44.37 24.59
C ASP A 287 -14.24 -45.33 24.59
N SER A 288 -15.23 -45.07 23.73
CA SER A 288 -16.38 -45.95 23.47
C SER A 288 -15.99 -47.27 22.80
N CYS A 289 -15.20 -47.22 21.72
CA CYS A 289 -14.70 -48.43 21.05
C CYS A 289 -13.81 -49.26 21.98
N TYR A 290 -12.99 -48.61 22.82
CA TYR A 290 -12.15 -49.31 23.80
C TYR A 290 -12.99 -50.03 24.86
N ARG A 291 -14.01 -49.37 25.45
CA ARG A 291 -14.93 -50.05 26.40
C ARG A 291 -15.68 -51.21 25.76
N ARG A 292 -16.02 -51.12 24.47
CA ARG A 292 -16.74 -52.18 23.76
C ARG A 292 -15.85 -53.38 23.40
N LEU A 293 -14.56 -53.14 23.15
CA LEU A 293 -13.58 -54.21 22.90
C LEU A 293 -13.23 -54.99 24.18
N PHE A 294 -13.10 -54.30 25.32
CA PHE A 294 -12.73 -54.89 26.62
C PHE A 294 -13.91 -55.45 27.42
N ARG A 295 -15.14 -55.37 26.89
CA ARG A 295 -16.32 -56.05 27.48
C ARG A 295 -16.48 -57.50 27.00
N LYS A 296 -15.64 -57.93 26.06
CA LYS A 296 -15.63 -59.27 25.44
C LYS A 296 -14.46 -60.15 25.91
N PHE A 297 -13.66 -59.65 26.84
CA PHE A 297 -12.65 -60.38 27.61
C PHE A 297 -12.98 -60.24 29.09
#